data_AF-A0A1J4YPK8-F1
#
_entry.id   AF-A0A1J4YPK8-F1
#
_cell.length_a   1.000
_cell.length_b   1.000
_cell.length_c   1.000
_cell.angle_alpha   90.00
_cell.angle_beta   90.00
_cell.angle_gamma   90.00
#
_symmetry.space_group_name_H-M   'P 1'
#
loop_
_entity.id
_entity.type
_entity.pdbx_description
1 polymer ?
#
loop_
_entity_poly.entity_id
_entity_poly.type
_entity_poly.pdbx_seq_one_letter_code
_entity_poly.pdbx_strand_id
1 'polypeptide(L)'
;MPKKSKTNNQSVTKDDLKNFATKDDIKSVKDDIKSVKDVISNMATKIIDNIEDLKTLKEAVSTKDDIQRIITAIDSFGSQTKDHERTAEINTHRIKELEPKVEDHEKRIGKLESHLPPV
;
A
#
# COMPACT_ATOMS: atom_id res chain seq x y z
N MET A 1 35.66 85.47 25.45
CA MET A 1 36.36 84.18 25.66
C MET A 1 35.35 83.04 25.51
N PRO A 2 35.60 82.02 24.67
CA PRO A 2 34.67 80.90 24.49
C PRO A 2 34.73 79.93 25.68
N LYS A 3 33.57 79.53 26.20
CA LYS A 3 33.44 78.53 27.27
C LYS A 3 33.83 77.17 26.70
N LYS A 4 34.94 76.59 27.20
CA LYS A 4 35.36 75.22 26.88
C LYS A 4 34.20 74.25 27.17
N SER A 5 33.81 73.42 26.21
CA SER A 5 32.81 72.39 26.44
C SER A 5 33.38 71.40 27.46
N LYS A 6 32.62 71.07 28.50
CA LYS A 6 32.96 69.99 29.42
C LYS A 6 32.73 68.69 28.65
N THR A 7 33.79 68.11 28.08
CA THR A 7 33.78 66.68 27.72
C THR A 7 33.54 65.89 29.00
N ASN A 8 32.32 65.38 29.18
CA ASN A 8 31.95 64.48 30.26
C ASN A 8 32.67 63.14 30.00
N ASN A 9 33.88 63.02 30.54
CA ASN A 9 34.70 61.82 30.41
C ASN A 9 34.17 60.79 31.41
N GLN A 10 33.11 60.08 31.02
CA GLN A 10 32.52 59.01 31.82
C GLN A 10 33.41 57.77 31.66
N SER A 11 34.16 57.43 32.71
CA SER A 11 35.03 56.25 32.71
C SER A 11 34.19 54.98 32.80
N VAL A 12 34.37 54.06 31.84
CA VAL A 12 33.83 52.70 31.92
C VAL A 12 34.60 51.91 32.96
N THR A 13 33.89 51.28 33.89
CA THR A 13 34.43 50.41 34.93
C THR A 13 34.35 48.93 34.55
N LYS A 14 35.07 48.07 35.27
CA LYS A 14 35.01 46.62 35.05
C LYS A 14 33.61 46.05 35.34
N ASP A 15 32.87 46.68 36.25
CA ASP A 15 31.49 46.28 36.58
C ASP A 15 30.52 46.61 35.44
N ASP A 16 30.74 47.70 34.70
CA ASP A 16 29.93 48.07 33.52
C ASP A 16 30.01 47.03 32.39
N LEU A 17 31.08 46.21 32.36
CA LEU A 17 31.32 45.20 31.33
C LEU A 17 30.80 43.80 31.69
N LYS A 18 30.43 43.54 32.95
CA LYS A 18 30.05 42.18 33.41
C LYS A 18 28.79 41.63 32.74
N ASN A 19 27.90 42.51 32.28
CA ASN A 19 26.62 42.12 31.66
C ASN A 19 26.71 41.99 30.13
N PHE A 20 27.90 42.18 29.55
CA PHE A 20 28.08 42.17 28.11
C PHE A 20 28.50 40.77 27.67
N ALA A 21 27.91 40.31 26.56
CA ALA A 21 28.34 39.06 25.93
C ALA A 21 29.81 39.16 25.52
N THR A 22 30.55 38.14 25.85
CA THR A 22 31.95 37.96 25.48
C THR A 22 32.05 37.38 24.08
N LYS A 23 33.28 37.33 23.55
CA LYS A 23 33.56 36.64 22.29
C LYS A 23 33.25 35.14 22.38
N ASP A 24 33.42 34.54 23.55
CA ASP A 24 33.19 33.13 23.77
C ASP A 24 31.68 32.81 23.75
N ASP A 25 30.85 33.69 24.30
CA ASP A 25 29.38 33.57 24.21
C ASP A 25 28.91 33.59 22.75
N ILE A 26 29.45 34.52 21.94
CA ILE A 26 29.14 34.61 20.50
C ILE A 26 29.60 33.34 19.77
N LYS A 27 30.76 32.79 20.14
CA LYS A 27 31.27 31.56 19.54
C LYS A 27 30.38 30.36 19.89
N SER A 28 29.92 30.25 21.14
CA SER A 28 28.99 29.19 21.55
C SER A 28 27.70 29.25 20.74
N VAL A 29 27.08 30.43 20.62
CA VAL A 29 25.85 30.62 19.84
C VAL A 29 26.07 30.25 18.37
N LYS A 30 27.23 30.60 17.80
CA LYS A 30 27.57 30.23 16.42
C LYS A 30 27.66 28.70 16.24
N ASP A 31 28.25 28.01 17.20
CA ASP A 31 28.39 26.55 17.16
C ASP A 31 27.01 25.87 17.32
N ASP A 32 26.14 26.39 18.19
CA ASP A 32 24.75 25.93 18.33
C ASP A 32 23.95 26.13 17.03
N ILE A 33 24.07 27.30 16.39
CA ILE A 33 23.42 27.58 15.10
C ILE A 33 23.91 26.60 14.03
N LYS A 34 25.22 26.28 14.02
CA LYS A 34 25.77 25.29 13.08
C LYS A 34 25.19 23.90 13.34
N SER A 35 25.11 23.48 14.60
CA SER A 35 24.49 22.20 14.99
C SER A 35 23.03 22.11 14.53
N VAL A 36 22.23 23.16 14.77
CA VAL A 36 20.84 23.23 14.32
C VAL A 36 20.73 23.15 12.79
N LYS A 37 21.60 23.86 12.07
CA LYS A 37 21.65 23.79 10.60
C LYS A 37 21.93 22.38 10.09
N ASP A 38 22.88 21.68 10.72
CA ASP A 38 23.26 20.32 10.33
C ASP A 38 22.10 19.34 10.60
N VAL A 39 21.41 19.47 11.74
CA VAL A 39 20.19 18.69 12.03
C VAL A 39 19.09 18.94 11.00
N ILE A 40 18.82 20.21 10.68
CA ILE A 40 17.81 20.59 9.67
C ILE A 40 18.16 20.00 8.30
N SER A 41 19.44 20.06 7.91
CA SER A 41 19.90 19.53 6.61
C SER A 41 19.71 18.03 6.55
N ASN A 42 20.07 17.31 7.62
CA ASN A 42 19.86 15.86 7.72
C ASN A 42 18.37 15.49 7.70
N MET A 43 17.52 16.27 8.37
CA MET A 43 16.08 16.06 8.32
C MET A 43 15.52 16.29 6.92
N ALA A 44 15.96 17.34 6.23
CA ALA A 44 15.54 17.63 4.86
C ALA A 44 15.86 16.47 3.91
N THR A 45 17.08 15.90 3.99
CA THR A 45 17.46 14.72 3.21
C THR A 45 16.54 13.53 3.51
N LYS A 46 16.34 13.17 4.78
CA LYS A 46 15.45 12.06 5.14
C LYS A 46 13.99 12.26 4.71
N ILE A 47 13.52 13.50 4.70
CA ILE A 47 12.17 13.83 4.19
C ILE A 47 12.10 13.58 2.69
N ILE A 48 13.13 13.94 1.93
CA ILE A 48 13.20 13.69 0.48
C ILE A 48 13.22 12.18 0.22
N ASP A 49 14.06 11.42 0.92
CA ASP A 49 14.14 9.97 0.79
C ASP A 49 12.77 9.32 1.08
N ASN A 50 12.10 9.72 2.16
CA ASN A 50 10.76 9.23 2.49
C ASN A 50 9.71 9.60 1.42
N ILE A 51 9.82 10.76 0.78
CA ILE A 51 8.91 11.14 -0.32
C ILE A 51 9.11 10.23 -1.53
N GLU A 52 10.36 9.85 -1.82
CA GLU A 52 10.67 8.91 -2.89
C GLU A 52 10.11 7.52 -2.58
N ASP A 53 10.35 6.99 -1.38
CA ASP A 53 9.79 5.72 -0.91
C ASP A 53 8.25 5.70 -1.01
N LEU A 54 7.60 6.80 -0.62
CA LEU A 54 6.14 6.93 -0.70
C LEU A 54 5.62 6.91 -2.14
N LYS A 55 6.37 7.46 -3.11
CA LYS A 55 6.00 7.39 -4.54
C LYS A 55 6.11 5.96 -5.05
N THR A 56 7.20 5.28 -4.75
CA THR A 56 7.39 3.87 -5.15
C THR A 56 6.33 2.96 -4.52
N LEU A 57 6.00 3.17 -3.24
CA LEU A 57 4.92 2.43 -2.57
C LEU A 57 3.57 2.68 -3.26
N LYS A 58 3.26 3.93 -3.60
CA LYS A 58 2.01 4.27 -4.31
C LYS A 58 1.89 3.55 -5.66
N GLU A 59 3.00 3.37 -6.36
CA GLU A 59 3.04 2.66 -7.64
C GLU A 59 2.99 1.13 -7.47
N ALA A 60 3.54 0.59 -6.38
CA ALA A 60 3.58 -0.85 -6.11
C ALA A 60 2.25 -1.41 -5.56
N VAL A 61 1.45 -0.59 -4.88
CA VAL A 61 0.16 -1.04 -4.30
C VAL A 61 -0.95 -1.03 -5.35
N SER A 62 -1.80 -2.06 -5.32
CA SER A 62 -2.98 -2.12 -6.16
C SER A 62 -3.94 -0.98 -5.84
N THR A 63 -4.51 -0.37 -6.88
CA THR A 63 -5.49 0.69 -6.70
C THR A 63 -6.85 0.13 -6.27
N LYS A 64 -7.74 0.99 -5.79
CA LYS A 64 -9.13 0.62 -5.51
C LYS A 64 -9.83 0.05 -6.74
N ASP A 65 -9.50 0.55 -7.93
CA ASP A 65 -10.08 0.09 -9.19
C ASP A 65 -9.65 -1.33 -9.54
N ASP A 66 -8.38 -1.68 -9.25
CA ASP A 66 -7.88 -3.05 -9.46
C ASP A 66 -8.59 -4.05 -8.55
N ILE A 67 -8.78 -3.68 -7.27
CA ILE A 67 -9.55 -4.49 -6.31
C ILE A 67 -11.00 -4.65 -6.78
N GLN A 68 -11.61 -3.57 -7.28
CA GLN A 68 -12.99 -3.61 -7.77
C GLN A 68 -13.13 -4.54 -8.99
N ARG A 69 -12.17 -4.52 -9.92
CA ARG A 69 -12.13 -5.46 -11.05
C ARG A 69 -12.07 -6.90 -10.59
N ILE A 70 -11.23 -7.20 -9.58
CA ILE A 70 -11.11 -8.54 -9.01
C ILE A 70 -12.42 -8.99 -8.36
N ILE A 71 -13.06 -8.14 -7.55
CA ILE A 71 -14.35 -8.45 -6.91
C ILE A 71 -15.41 -8.78 -7.98
N THR A 72 -15.51 -7.95 -9.02
CA THR A 72 -16.48 -8.19 -10.10
C THR A 72 -16.19 -9.50 -10.85
N ALA A 73 -14.92 -9.84 -11.07
CA ALA A 73 -14.55 -11.12 -11.67
C ALA A 73 -14.90 -12.31 -10.76
N ILE A 74 -14.68 -12.19 -9.45
CA ILE A 74 -15.05 -13.21 -8.46
C ILE A 74 -16.56 -13.41 -8.42
N ASP A 75 -17.35 -12.33 -8.42
CA ASP A 75 -18.82 -12.42 -8.43
C ASP A 75 -19.32 -13.14 -9.69
N SER A 76 -18.76 -12.82 -10.85
CA SER A 76 -19.09 -13.49 -12.12
C SER A 76 -18.73 -14.98 -12.07
N PHE A 77 -17.55 -15.32 -11.57
CA PHE A 77 -17.12 -16.71 -11.42
C PHE A 77 -18.00 -17.48 -10.43
N GLY A 78 -18.39 -16.85 -9.32
CA GLY A 78 -19.34 -17.41 -8.36
C GLY A 78 -20.71 -17.68 -8.98
N SER A 79 -21.20 -16.79 -9.85
CA SER A 79 -22.44 -17.00 -10.60
C SER A 79 -22.32 -18.21 -11.55
N GLN A 80 -21.26 -18.27 -12.35
CA GLN A 80 -21.03 -19.39 -13.29
C GLN A 80 -20.93 -20.73 -12.55
N THR A 81 -20.27 -20.75 -11.39
CA THR A 81 -20.15 -21.96 -10.56
C THR A 81 -21.51 -22.49 -10.13
N LYS A 82 -22.42 -21.60 -9.69
CA LYS A 82 -23.80 -21.99 -9.32
C LYS A 82 -24.59 -22.54 -10.51
N ASP A 83 -24.43 -21.95 -11.69
CA ASP A 83 -25.09 -22.43 -12.91
C ASP A 83 -24.59 -23.83 -13.32
N HIS A 84 -23.29 -24.06 -13.18
CA HIS A 84 -22.68 -25.38 -13.41
C HIS A 84 -23.15 -26.41 -12.39
N GLU A 85 -23.21 -26.07 -11.10
CA GLU A 85 -23.72 -26.94 -10.04
C GLU A 85 -25.17 -27.36 -10.34
N ARG A 86 -26.04 -26.40 -10.66
CA ARG A 86 -27.43 -26.68 -11.05
C ARG A 86 -27.51 -27.61 -12.27
N THR A 87 -26.66 -27.38 -13.28
CA THR A 87 -26.63 -28.22 -14.48
C THR A 87 -26.19 -29.64 -14.15
N ALA A 88 -25.20 -29.80 -13.27
CA ALA A 88 -24.71 -31.10 -12.82
C ALA A 88 -25.79 -31.86 -12.03
N GLU A 89 -26.55 -31.18 -11.17
CA GLU A 89 -27.69 -31.77 -10.45
C GLU A 89 -28.75 -32.29 -11.43
N ILE A 90 -29.18 -31.47 -12.39
CA ILE A 90 -30.17 -31.86 -13.41
C ILE A 90 -29.68 -33.07 -14.20
N ASN A 91 -28.42 -33.06 -14.64
CA ASN A 91 -27.85 -34.17 -15.40
C ASN A 91 -27.77 -35.44 -14.55
N THR A 92 -27.43 -35.34 -13.27
CA THR A 92 -27.43 -36.47 -12.34
C THR A 92 -28.82 -37.09 -12.23
N HIS A 93 -29.88 -36.28 -12.13
CA HIS A 93 -31.25 -36.77 -12.14
C HIS A 93 -31.62 -37.46 -13.45
N ARG A 94 -31.26 -36.88 -14.60
CA ARG A 94 -31.51 -37.48 -15.91
C ARG A 94 -30.78 -38.80 -16.09
N ILE A 95 -29.53 -38.91 -15.63
CA ILE A 95 -28.75 -40.16 -15.68
C ILE A 95 -29.45 -41.23 -14.84
N LYS A 96 -29.87 -40.93 -13.61
CA LYS A 96 -30.61 -41.88 -12.75
C LYS A 96 -31.90 -42.38 -13.39
N GLU A 97 -32.57 -41.58 -14.20
CA GLU A 97 -33.79 -41.99 -14.91
C GLU A 97 -33.47 -42.84 -16.16
N LEU A 98 -32.38 -42.53 -16.86
CA LEU A 98 -32.00 -43.17 -18.11
C LEU A 98 -31.23 -44.48 -17.93
N GLU A 99 -30.38 -44.59 -16.90
CA GLU A 99 -29.61 -45.81 -16.59
C GLU A 99 -30.46 -47.10 -16.60
N PRO A 100 -31.59 -47.19 -15.87
CA PRO A 100 -32.39 -48.42 -15.88
C PRO A 100 -33.07 -48.68 -17.24
N LYS A 101 -33.41 -47.63 -17.99
CA LYS A 101 -34.01 -47.76 -19.33
C LYS A 101 -32.98 -48.31 -20.32
N VAL A 102 -31.74 -47.82 -20.26
CA VAL A 102 -30.63 -48.32 -21.07
C VAL A 102 -30.31 -49.77 -20.70
N GLU A 103 -30.29 -50.11 -19.41
CA GLU A 103 -30.09 -51.50 -18.97
C GLU A 103 -31.19 -52.45 -19.48
N ASP A 104 -32.46 -52.02 -19.44
CA ASP A 104 -33.57 -52.80 -20.02
C ASP A 104 -33.43 -52.97 -21.53
N HIS A 105 -33.10 -51.88 -22.23
CA HIS A 105 -32.89 -51.91 -23.68
C HIS A 105 -31.75 -52.88 -24.05
N GLU A 106 -30.63 -52.86 -23.33
CA GLU A 106 -29.50 -53.78 -23.54
C GLU A 106 -29.94 -55.24 -23.37
N LYS A 107 -30.68 -55.55 -22.29
CA LYS A 107 -31.23 -56.89 -22.06
C LYS A 107 -32.16 -57.35 -23.19
N ARG A 108 -32.97 -56.45 -23.74
CA ARG A 108 -33.90 -56.76 -24.84
C ARG A 108 -33.16 -56.97 -26.15
N ILE A 109 -32.13 -56.17 -26.43
CA ILE A 109 -31.29 -56.33 -27.63
C ILE A 109 -30.58 -57.68 -27.59
N GLY A 110 -29.93 -58.05 -26.47
CA GLY A 110 -29.25 -59.34 -26.36
C GLY A 110 -30.18 -60.55 -26.56
N LYS A 111 -31.45 -60.44 -26.17
CA LYS A 111 -32.47 -61.47 -26.48
C LYS A 111 -32.82 -61.53 -27.96
N LEU A 112 -32.88 -60.39 -28.65
CA LEU A 112 -33.16 -60.38 -30.09
C LEU A 112 -31.97 -60.95 -30.87
N GLU A 113 -30.76 -60.59 -30.48
CA GLU A 113 -29.53 -61.07 -31.11
C GLU A 113 -29.35 -62.58 -30.99
N SER A 114 -29.74 -63.17 -29.85
CA SER A 114 -29.68 -64.63 -29.66
C SER A 114 -30.64 -65.42 -30.56
N HIS A 115 -31.63 -64.76 -31.17
CA HIS A 115 -32.59 -65.37 -32.09
C HIS A 115 -32.28 -65.06 -33.57
N LEU A 116 -31.18 -64.35 -33.86
CA LEU A 116 -30.75 -64.13 -35.24
C LEU A 116 -30.10 -65.41 -35.80
N PRO A 117 -30.41 -65.78 -37.06
CA PRO A 117 -29.74 -66.90 -37.70
C PRO A 117 -28.24 -66.62 -37.83
N PRO A 118 -27.38 -67.65 -37.76
CA PRO A 118 -25.94 -67.47 -37.94
C PRO A 118 -25.66 -66.90 -39.33
N VAL A 119 -24.80 -65.87 -39.38
CA VAL A 119 -24.27 -65.26 -40.60
C VAL A 119 -23.23 -66.17 -41.23
#